data_AF-A0A1G7B3F6-F1
#
_entry.id   AF-A0A1G7B3F6-F1
#
_cell.length_a   1.000
_cell.length_b   1.000
_cell.length_c   1.000
_cell.angle_alpha   90.00
_cell.angle_beta   90.00
_cell.angle_gamma   90.00
#
_symmetry.space_group_name_H-M   'P 1'
#
loop_
_entity.id
_entity.type
_entity.pdbx_description
1 polymer ?
#
loop_
_entity_poly.entity_id
_entity_poly.type
_entity_poly.pdbx_seq_one_letter_code
_entity_poly.pdbx_strand_id
1 'polypeptide(L)'
;MRTFYTRNVAALLLLLGTTMVACNKPFLNPLDGGAGKDDAVIARKVLVIEVDGGVGSEVQAINPPTLNNLTSFSMYTWDGLSNSDNIEQTNALGWATLLTGVNSAKHKVTGNDFATNDFAQYPSLFTRIKAFNPAARTVSFSSSALIPDGVAKDATEKKALASDAETKNAAINELKSQNPAFMFVQLGDVDAAGRAGSYTADDAGYKAAVLSTDQYIGEILEALQARASYKTESWMVIITSNKGSNTAYDPGSGYWYAFNDKRHNTFFFSFNLRFVSKMYSKPEGGVPYGGKAPQYNGTQNKNQRARVFNDGGLYDMGTTGSYTIQCKVRIPNGSYGYPAFLSKRQGFSGGKTGWVFFLEGNYWQINFGRTTPNTSNRQIRGHAISDGKWHALTAVIKQEGAARNVYTYTDGVLYDGVSMANRNITDWGNLNSPEPLTVGNLIPDNNTNLGDYLVTDIRLYNTALPESYISGNYCKTEIAADDPYNDYLLGFWPGTSPITEDNKVLLPDLSKHKQPFTLSTYSPTDFVDVTDKVCPKVDPTVYKTVPNSADVSLQVYQWLGIAVPDSWKLDGRYWIPAFNDLQ
;
A
#
# COMPACT_ATOMS: atom_id res chain seq x y z
N MET A 1 37.74 -13.68 -71.48
CA MET A 1 37.34 -13.10 -72.78
C MET A 1 36.50 -11.86 -72.48
N ARG A 2 36.94 -10.69 -72.97
CA ARG A 2 36.22 -9.38 -73.06
C ARG A 2 35.85 -8.61 -71.77
N THR A 3 36.81 -7.76 -71.41
CA THR A 3 36.83 -6.35 -71.03
C THR A 3 35.63 -5.40 -71.34
N PHE A 4 35.58 -4.32 -70.54
CA PHE A 4 35.16 -2.90 -70.76
C PHE A 4 33.71 -2.46 -70.47
N TYR A 5 33.53 -1.46 -69.57
CA TYR A 5 33.44 0.01 -69.81
C TYR A 5 33.25 0.74 -68.43
N THR A 6 34.14 1.60 -67.90
CA THR A 6 34.28 3.09 -68.09
C THR A 6 32.95 3.87 -68.04
N ARG A 7 32.74 4.99 -67.32
CA ARG A 7 33.56 6.21 -67.09
C ARG A 7 32.87 7.17 -66.08
N ASN A 8 33.69 7.85 -65.26
CA ASN A 8 33.70 9.28 -64.83
C ASN A 8 32.41 10.13 -64.73
N VAL A 9 32.28 10.94 -63.67
CA VAL A 9 32.64 12.39 -63.65
C VAL A 9 32.36 13.00 -62.26
N ALA A 10 33.26 13.86 -61.83
CA ALA A 10 33.29 14.60 -60.57
C ALA A 10 32.34 15.81 -60.53
N ALA A 11 31.96 16.24 -59.32
CA ALA A 11 31.62 17.63 -59.03
C ALA A 11 32.17 18.01 -57.65
N LEU A 12 33.11 18.94 -57.66
CA LEU A 12 33.77 19.57 -56.53
C LEU A 12 33.06 20.90 -56.25
N LEU A 13 32.69 21.19 -55.01
CA LEU A 13 32.36 22.55 -54.56
C LEU A 13 32.80 22.74 -53.11
N LEU A 14 33.86 23.54 -52.95
CA LEU A 14 34.34 24.09 -51.68
C LEU A 14 33.34 25.12 -51.14
N LEU A 15 33.14 25.15 -49.81
CA LEU A 15 33.18 26.41 -49.06
C LEU A 15 33.48 26.15 -47.57
N LEU A 16 34.49 26.88 -47.07
CA LEU A 16 34.99 26.89 -45.69
C LEU A 16 33.93 27.38 -44.67
N GLY A 17 33.90 26.75 -43.51
CA GLY A 17 33.24 27.26 -42.29
C GLY A 17 33.90 26.66 -41.05
N THR A 18 34.41 27.53 -40.18
CA THR A 18 35.33 27.28 -39.06
C THR A 18 34.82 26.39 -37.93
N THR A 19 35.73 25.54 -37.45
CA THR A 19 35.84 24.83 -36.18
C THR A 19 34.99 25.29 -34.98
N MET A 20 34.18 24.36 -34.44
CA MET A 20 34.22 23.97 -33.03
C MET A 20 34.19 22.44 -32.95
N VAL A 21 35.36 21.83 -32.86
CA VAL A 21 35.49 20.40 -32.55
C VAL A 21 35.22 20.25 -31.06
N ALA A 22 33.97 19.94 -30.70
CA ALA A 22 33.68 19.34 -29.41
C ALA A 22 34.45 18.01 -29.35
N CYS A 23 35.49 17.97 -28.52
CA CYS A 23 36.21 16.74 -28.21
C CYS A 23 35.28 15.79 -27.45
N ASN A 24 34.43 15.05 -28.16
CA ASN A 24 33.97 13.75 -27.71
C ASN A 24 35.16 12.79 -27.80
N LYS A 25 36.09 12.88 -26.84
CA LYS A 25 37.02 11.77 -26.62
C LYS A 25 36.19 10.62 -26.06
N PRO A 26 36.21 9.43 -26.68
CA PRO A 26 35.65 8.25 -26.04
C PRO A 26 36.34 8.06 -24.69
N PHE A 27 35.53 7.75 -23.68
CA PHE A 27 35.96 7.52 -22.31
C PHE A 27 37.04 6.44 -22.30
N LEU A 28 38.15 6.71 -21.61
CA LEU A 28 39.13 5.67 -21.31
C LEU A 28 38.49 4.69 -20.33
N ASN A 29 38.29 3.46 -20.80
CA ASN A 29 37.74 2.33 -20.07
C ASN A 29 38.63 1.97 -18.86
N PRO A 30 38.14 2.05 -17.61
CA PRO A 30 38.86 1.58 -16.41
C PRO A 30 38.85 0.05 -16.23
N LEU A 31 38.23 -0.72 -17.14
CA LEU A 31 38.15 -2.19 -17.08
C LEU A 31 39.43 -2.92 -17.51
N ASP A 32 40.57 -2.21 -17.66
CA ASP A 32 41.88 -2.87 -17.62
C ASP A 32 42.29 -3.33 -16.21
N GLY A 33 41.42 -3.13 -15.19
CA GLY A 33 41.35 -4.03 -14.05
C GLY A 33 40.60 -5.31 -14.41
N GLY A 34 41.13 -6.07 -15.37
CA GLY A 34 40.50 -7.29 -15.87
C GLY A 34 40.18 -8.28 -14.75
N ALA A 35 39.05 -8.97 -14.92
CA ALA A 35 38.74 -10.18 -14.17
C ALA A 35 39.83 -11.24 -14.45
N GLY A 36 40.90 -11.19 -13.68
CA GLY A 36 42.06 -12.06 -13.81
C GLY A 36 43.04 -11.78 -12.69
N LYS A 37 43.01 -12.63 -11.66
CA LYS A 37 44.10 -12.89 -10.69
C LYS A 37 44.99 -11.68 -10.34
N ASP A 38 44.41 -10.68 -9.70
CA ASP A 38 45.04 -9.84 -8.66
C ASP A 38 43.96 -8.85 -8.18
N ASP A 39 43.44 -9.08 -6.97
CA ASP A 39 42.54 -8.17 -6.28
C ASP A 39 43.28 -6.85 -5.96
N ALA A 40 43.29 -5.91 -6.90
CA ALA A 40 43.52 -4.52 -6.57
C ALA A 40 42.32 -4.06 -5.70
N VAL A 41 42.54 -3.95 -4.39
CA VAL A 41 41.50 -3.58 -3.41
C VAL A 41 40.88 -2.23 -3.80
N ILE A 42 39.71 -2.24 -4.46
CA ILE A 42 38.92 -1.03 -4.71
C ILE A 42 38.33 -0.59 -3.37
N ALA A 43 38.65 0.63 -2.94
CA ALA A 43 38.18 1.14 -1.65
C ALA A 43 36.66 1.42 -1.71
N ARG A 44 35.87 0.56 -1.06
CA ARG A 44 34.41 0.72 -0.97
C ARG A 44 34.06 1.91 -0.08
N LYS A 45 33.24 2.81 -0.61
CA LYS A 45 32.87 4.08 0.01
C LYS A 45 31.39 4.34 -0.15
N VAL A 46 30.80 5.04 0.81
CA VAL A 46 29.38 5.36 0.79
C VAL A 46 29.17 6.83 1.11
N LEU A 47 28.35 7.48 0.29
CA LEU A 47 27.79 8.80 0.55
C LEU A 47 26.28 8.64 0.73
N VAL A 48 25.73 9.14 1.82
CA VAL A 48 24.29 9.25 2.04
C VAL A 48 23.94 10.73 2.11
N ILE A 49 23.06 11.18 1.23
CA ILE A 49 22.46 12.51 1.27
C ILE A 49 21.00 12.34 1.68
N GLU A 50 20.62 12.95 2.79
CA GLU A 50 19.28 12.90 3.36
C GLU A 50 18.62 14.28 3.22
N VAL A 51 17.38 14.29 2.74
CA VAL A 51 16.59 15.51 2.50
C VAL A 51 15.33 15.46 3.35
N ASP A 52 15.31 16.27 4.42
CA ASP A 52 14.15 16.30 5.31
C ASP A 52 12.90 16.70 4.55
N GLY A 53 11.79 16.00 4.81
CA GLY A 53 10.47 16.40 4.31
C GLY A 53 10.30 16.37 2.79
N GLY A 54 11.18 15.68 2.08
CA GLY A 54 11.04 15.41 0.66
C GLY A 54 9.95 14.36 0.40
N VAL A 55 8.71 14.79 0.13
CA VAL A 55 7.58 13.92 -0.22
C VAL A 55 7.86 13.33 -1.60
N GLY A 56 8.11 12.03 -1.68
CA GLY A 56 8.67 11.42 -2.89
C GLY A 56 7.83 11.66 -4.16
N SER A 57 6.50 11.53 -4.06
CA SER A 57 5.58 11.80 -5.17
C SER A 57 5.58 13.28 -5.63
N GLU A 58 5.80 14.22 -4.71
CA GLU A 58 5.81 15.65 -5.01
C GLU A 58 7.17 16.09 -5.57
N VAL A 59 8.26 15.53 -5.03
CA VAL A 59 9.61 15.69 -5.60
C VAL A 59 9.64 15.14 -7.03
N GLN A 60 9.03 13.98 -7.29
CA GLN A 60 8.87 13.45 -8.65
C GLN A 60 8.11 14.42 -9.57
N ALA A 61 6.99 14.98 -9.09
CA ALA A 61 6.18 15.92 -9.86
C ALA A 61 6.93 17.24 -10.17
N ILE A 62 7.80 17.70 -9.27
CA ILE A 62 8.68 18.87 -9.48
C ILE A 62 9.72 18.61 -10.58
N ASN A 63 10.08 17.35 -10.80
CA ASN A 63 11.02 16.90 -11.83
C ASN A 63 12.45 17.51 -11.69
N PRO A 64 13.12 17.33 -10.53
CA PRO A 64 14.46 17.87 -10.27
C PRO A 64 15.53 17.28 -11.22
N PRO A 65 16.34 18.12 -11.92
CA PRO A 65 17.24 17.64 -12.98
C PRO A 65 18.31 16.62 -12.54
N THR A 66 18.96 16.82 -11.40
CA THR A 66 20.06 15.95 -10.95
C THR A 66 19.54 14.58 -10.57
N LEU A 67 18.50 14.51 -9.72
CA LEU A 67 17.87 13.24 -9.34
C LEU A 67 17.34 12.47 -10.55
N ASN A 68 16.73 13.16 -11.52
CA ASN A 68 16.26 12.52 -12.74
C ASN A 68 17.40 11.92 -13.57
N ASN A 69 18.54 12.59 -13.68
CA ASN A 69 19.71 12.04 -14.37
C ASN A 69 20.25 10.78 -13.70
N LEU A 70 20.16 10.69 -12.36
CA LEU A 70 20.63 9.54 -11.61
C LEU A 70 19.78 8.28 -11.83
N THR A 71 18.52 8.42 -12.25
CA THR A 71 17.62 7.27 -12.48
C THR A 71 18.22 6.21 -13.41
N SER A 72 19.03 6.63 -14.40
CA SER A 72 19.65 5.73 -15.39
C SER A 72 20.65 4.73 -14.80
N PHE A 73 21.18 5.03 -13.61
CA PHE A 73 22.20 4.25 -12.92
C PHE A 73 21.82 4.02 -11.45
N SER A 74 20.52 3.96 -11.19
CA SER A 74 20.00 3.80 -9.84
C SER A 74 19.00 2.68 -9.75
N MET A 75 19.02 2.01 -8.61
CA MET A 75 17.80 1.47 -8.04
C MET A 75 17.10 2.61 -7.29
N TYR A 76 15.83 2.87 -7.60
CA TYR A 76 15.15 4.03 -7.01
C TYR A 76 13.64 3.82 -6.82
N THR A 77 13.03 4.67 -6.00
CA THR A 77 11.59 4.79 -5.83
C THR A 77 11.21 6.24 -5.48
N TRP A 78 10.04 6.65 -5.94
CA TRP A 78 9.34 7.85 -5.47
C TRP A 78 8.19 7.51 -4.49
N ASP A 79 7.89 6.21 -4.35
CA ASP A 79 6.84 5.65 -3.51
C ASP A 79 7.41 5.07 -2.20
N GLY A 80 8.64 5.45 -1.80
CA GLY A 80 9.27 4.95 -0.59
C GLY A 80 8.45 5.26 0.68
N LEU A 81 8.76 4.56 1.76
CA LEU A 81 8.09 4.73 3.05
C LEU A 81 9.09 5.00 4.19
N SER A 82 8.78 5.93 5.08
CA SER A 82 9.53 6.09 6.33
C SER A 82 9.29 4.91 7.28
N ASN A 83 8.03 4.49 7.41
CA ASN A 83 7.55 3.29 8.09
C ASN A 83 6.10 3.00 7.67
N SER A 84 5.57 1.86 8.11
CA SER A 84 4.21 1.40 7.81
C SER A 84 3.20 1.61 8.94
N ASP A 85 3.62 2.16 10.08
CA ASP A 85 2.76 2.29 11.27
C ASP A 85 2.04 3.63 11.26
N ASN A 86 0.77 3.69 11.63
CA ASN A 86 0.04 4.97 11.71
C ASN A 86 0.45 5.75 12.97
N ILE A 87 1.64 6.32 12.94
CA ILE A 87 2.24 7.12 14.01
C ILE A 87 2.67 8.48 13.47
N GLU A 88 2.80 9.46 14.36
CA GLU A 88 3.37 10.75 14.02
C GLU A 88 4.78 10.59 13.44
N GLN A 89 5.07 11.31 12.36
CA GLN A 89 6.36 11.30 11.69
C GLN A 89 7.13 12.57 12.06
N THR A 90 8.32 12.42 12.64
CA THR A 90 9.21 13.53 12.99
C THR A 90 10.57 13.33 12.33
N ASN A 91 11.33 14.41 12.18
CA ASN A 91 12.69 14.31 11.64
C ASN A 91 13.59 13.42 12.52
N ALA A 92 13.50 13.57 13.84
CA ALA A 92 14.29 12.76 14.76
C ALA A 92 13.97 11.26 14.66
N LEU A 93 12.69 10.88 14.52
CA LEU A 93 12.29 9.50 14.27
C LEU A 93 12.89 8.99 12.96
N GLY A 94 12.75 9.76 11.88
CA GLY A 94 13.24 9.40 10.55
C GLY A 94 14.77 9.22 10.51
N TRP A 95 15.53 10.16 11.08
CA TRP A 95 16.99 10.05 11.19
C TRP A 95 17.42 8.84 12.01
N ALA A 96 16.76 8.59 13.14
CA ALA A 96 17.03 7.41 13.96
C ALA A 96 16.75 6.12 13.20
N THR A 97 15.64 6.04 12.47
CA THR A 97 15.28 4.87 11.67
C THR A 97 16.34 4.60 10.59
N LEU A 98 16.66 5.65 9.82
CA LEU A 98 17.61 5.59 8.71
C LEU A 98 19.00 5.14 9.17
N LEU A 99 19.50 5.72 10.28
CA LEU A 99 20.86 5.53 10.75
C LEU A 99 21.02 4.34 11.71
N THR A 100 19.95 3.76 12.27
CA THR A 100 20.06 2.55 13.11
C THR A 100 19.62 1.28 12.37
N GLY A 101 18.80 1.42 11.32
CA GLY A 101 18.26 0.31 10.55
C GLY A 101 17.12 -0.45 11.23
N VAL A 102 16.56 0.12 12.30
CA VAL A 102 15.38 -0.39 13.02
C VAL A 102 14.30 0.68 13.10
N ASN A 103 13.05 0.31 13.36
CA ASN A 103 11.92 1.23 13.50
C ASN A 103 11.76 1.74 14.95
N SER A 104 10.85 2.70 15.15
CA SER A 104 10.62 3.38 16.44
C SER A 104 10.21 2.44 17.57
N ALA A 105 9.55 1.33 17.26
CA ALA A 105 9.27 0.26 18.22
C ALA A 105 10.54 -0.30 18.90
N LYS A 106 11.70 -0.22 18.24
CA LYS A 106 13.00 -0.66 18.73
C LYS A 106 13.86 0.51 19.21
N HIS A 107 14.16 1.50 18.36
CA HIS A 107 15.04 2.62 18.76
C HIS A 107 14.41 3.63 19.72
N LYS A 108 13.10 3.53 20.00
CA LYS A 108 12.30 4.32 20.96
C LYS A 108 12.14 5.82 20.71
N VAL A 109 12.78 6.36 19.67
CA VAL A 109 12.58 7.75 19.25
C VAL A 109 11.22 7.92 18.60
N THR A 110 10.35 8.69 19.24
CA THR A 110 8.98 8.99 18.78
C THR A 110 8.65 10.48 18.74
N GLY A 111 9.48 11.32 19.37
CA GLY A 111 9.31 12.78 19.42
C GLY A 111 10.24 13.52 18.46
N ASN A 112 10.48 14.80 18.73
CA ASN A 112 11.30 15.69 17.91
C ASN A 112 12.78 15.77 18.35
N ASP A 113 13.20 14.91 19.27
CA ASP A 113 14.56 14.88 19.82
C ASP A 113 15.02 13.43 20.07
N PHE A 114 16.21 13.28 20.67
CA PHE A 114 16.79 11.98 21.03
C PHE A 114 16.80 11.71 22.54
N ALA A 115 16.02 12.43 23.35
CA ALA A 115 16.03 12.27 24.81
C ALA A 115 15.52 10.88 25.24
N THR A 116 14.51 10.36 24.53
CA THR A 116 14.04 8.98 24.69
C THR A 116 14.51 8.15 23.50
N ASN A 117 15.50 7.30 23.72
CA ASN A 117 16.06 6.41 22.70
C ASN A 117 16.56 5.09 23.31
N ASP A 118 16.86 4.12 22.45
CA ASP A 118 17.54 2.88 22.80
C ASP A 118 18.76 2.64 21.88
N PHE A 119 19.58 3.67 21.67
CA PHE A 119 20.78 3.57 20.83
C PHE A 119 21.87 2.69 21.44
N ALA A 120 21.77 2.36 22.73
CA ALA A 120 22.67 1.40 23.36
C ALA A 120 22.44 -0.03 22.81
N GLN A 121 21.17 -0.44 22.69
CA GLN A 121 20.82 -1.72 22.09
C GLN A 121 20.84 -1.67 20.56
N TYR A 122 20.43 -0.54 19.97
CA TYR A 122 20.35 -0.32 18.52
C TYR A 122 21.27 0.82 18.08
N PRO A 123 22.60 0.59 18.05
CA PRO A 123 23.57 1.63 17.74
C PRO A 123 23.49 2.06 16.27
N SER A 124 23.87 3.32 16.02
CA SER A 124 23.85 3.91 14.68
C SER A 124 24.93 3.33 13.75
N LEU A 125 24.79 3.60 12.45
CA LEU A 125 25.75 3.29 11.40
C LEU A 125 27.16 3.75 11.76
N PHE A 126 27.31 4.96 12.28
CA PHE A 126 28.60 5.50 12.70
C PHE A 126 29.27 4.61 13.75
N THR A 127 28.51 4.27 14.80
CA THR A 127 28.97 3.40 15.88
C THR A 127 29.39 2.03 15.33
N ARG A 128 28.55 1.42 14.48
CA ARG A 128 28.81 0.07 13.93
C ARG A 128 29.98 0.05 12.95
N ILE A 129 30.11 1.07 12.09
CA ILE A 129 31.24 1.20 11.16
C ILE A 129 32.54 1.35 11.94
N LYS A 130 32.56 2.17 13.01
CA LYS A 130 33.75 2.35 13.84
C LYS A 130 34.08 1.12 14.67
N ALA A 131 33.09 0.34 15.11
CA ALA A 131 33.32 -0.94 15.77
C ALA A 131 33.95 -1.97 14.82
N PHE A 132 33.54 -1.99 13.55
CA PHE A 132 34.09 -2.90 12.54
C PHE A 132 35.47 -2.45 12.03
N ASN A 133 35.62 -1.17 11.73
CA ASN A 133 36.87 -0.57 11.26
C ASN A 133 37.14 0.74 12.02
N PRO A 134 37.88 0.70 13.14
CA PRO A 134 38.20 1.88 13.93
C PRO A 134 38.94 2.97 13.15
N ALA A 135 39.72 2.60 12.13
CA ALA A 135 40.45 3.53 11.28
C ALA A 135 39.59 4.20 10.20
N ALA A 136 38.35 3.73 9.98
CA ALA A 136 37.46 4.35 9.01
C ALA A 136 37.18 5.82 9.39
N ARG A 137 37.35 6.72 8.42
CA ARG A 137 36.91 8.11 8.54
C ARG A 137 35.43 8.17 8.20
N THR A 138 34.59 8.32 9.22
CA THR A 138 33.15 8.51 9.10
C THR A 138 32.82 9.98 9.31
N VAL A 139 31.96 10.56 8.47
CA VAL A 139 31.69 11.99 8.46
C VAL A 139 30.19 12.27 8.52
N SER A 140 29.78 13.25 9.33
CA SER A 140 28.41 13.74 9.39
C SER A 140 28.37 15.27 9.30
N PHE A 141 27.72 15.80 8.27
CA PHE A 141 27.41 17.22 8.17
C PHE A 141 25.90 17.41 8.04
N SER A 142 25.36 18.36 8.79
CA SER A 142 23.92 18.51 8.96
C SER A 142 23.58 19.97 9.24
N SER A 143 22.43 20.45 8.75
CA SER A 143 21.85 21.73 9.17
C SER A 143 21.07 21.62 10.49
N SER A 144 20.93 20.42 11.05
CA SER A 144 20.32 20.14 12.35
C SER A 144 21.36 19.97 13.45
N ALA A 145 21.16 20.69 14.56
CA ALA A 145 22.01 20.56 15.75
C ALA A 145 21.86 19.21 16.49
N LEU A 146 20.79 18.44 16.22
CA LEU A 146 20.50 17.19 16.92
C LEU A 146 21.38 16.03 16.43
N ILE A 147 21.79 16.04 15.16
CA ILE A 147 22.46 14.90 14.53
C ILE A 147 23.86 14.64 15.09
N PRO A 148 24.76 15.65 15.19
CA PRO A 148 26.14 15.44 15.63
C PRO A 148 26.25 14.76 17.00
N ASP A 149 25.51 15.22 18.00
CA ASP A 149 25.62 14.69 19.36
C ASP A 149 24.66 13.53 19.65
N GLY A 150 23.73 13.25 18.73
CA GLY A 150 22.80 12.13 18.79
C GLY A 150 23.28 10.93 17.97
N VAL A 151 22.58 10.66 16.87
CA VAL A 151 22.80 9.51 15.98
C VAL A 151 24.17 9.48 15.31
N ALA A 152 24.88 10.62 15.20
CA ALA A 152 26.22 10.72 14.62
C ALA A 152 27.34 10.91 15.65
N LYS A 153 27.09 10.71 16.95
CA LYS A 153 28.06 10.98 18.03
C LYS A 153 29.43 10.33 17.82
N ASP A 154 29.47 9.14 17.22
CA ASP A 154 30.69 8.35 17.00
C ASP A 154 31.33 8.60 15.62
N ALA A 155 30.84 9.59 14.86
CA ALA A 155 31.50 10.01 13.62
C ALA A 155 32.91 10.57 13.91
N THR A 156 33.85 10.26 13.03
CA THR A 156 35.22 10.82 13.08
C THR A 156 35.20 12.34 12.94
N GLU A 157 34.40 12.87 12.02
CA GLU A 157 34.15 14.31 11.85
C GLU A 157 32.63 14.54 11.88
N LYS A 158 32.15 15.48 12.70
CA LYS A 158 30.74 15.83 12.79
C LYS A 158 30.54 17.33 13.00
N LYS A 159 29.62 17.94 12.26
CA LYS A 159 29.26 19.36 12.43
C LYS A 159 27.77 19.59 12.21
N ALA A 160 27.23 20.47 13.05
CA ALA A 160 26.01 21.21 12.76
C ALA A 160 26.39 22.52 12.06
N LEU A 161 25.80 22.79 10.92
CA LEU A 161 26.04 23.97 10.09
C LEU A 161 24.79 24.85 10.10
N ALA A 162 24.95 26.15 9.79
CA ALA A 162 23.84 27.10 9.92
C ALA A 162 22.81 26.99 8.78
N SER A 163 23.16 26.35 7.66
CA SER A 163 22.30 26.22 6.48
C SER A 163 22.69 25.02 5.62
N ASP A 164 21.79 24.62 4.72
CA ASP A 164 22.06 23.58 3.73
C ASP A 164 23.19 23.97 2.77
N ALA A 165 23.32 25.26 2.45
CA ALA A 165 24.43 25.78 1.64
C ALA A 165 25.79 25.56 2.33
N GLU A 166 25.88 25.83 3.64
CA GLU A 166 27.08 25.56 4.43
C GLU A 166 27.35 24.06 4.59
N THR A 167 26.31 23.25 4.80
CA THR A 167 26.41 21.79 4.84
C THR A 167 26.96 21.22 3.53
N LYS A 168 26.45 21.69 2.38
CA LYS A 168 26.97 21.36 1.05
C LYS A 168 28.44 21.75 0.90
N ASN A 169 28.81 22.96 1.30
CA ASN A 169 30.20 23.43 1.22
C ASN A 169 31.14 22.58 2.09
N ALA A 170 30.71 22.19 3.28
CA ALA A 170 31.48 21.30 4.16
C ALA A 170 31.69 19.91 3.51
N ALA A 171 30.63 19.33 2.93
CA ALA A 171 30.71 18.05 2.22
C ALA A 171 31.70 18.11 1.04
N ILE A 172 31.61 19.16 0.21
CA ILE A 172 32.53 19.39 -0.91
C ILE A 172 33.98 19.51 -0.43
N ASN A 173 34.23 20.25 0.65
CA ASN A 173 35.57 20.43 1.19
C ASN A 173 36.15 19.12 1.75
N GLU A 174 35.35 18.32 2.43
CA GLU A 174 35.75 16.99 2.90
C GLU A 174 36.05 16.04 1.72
N LEU A 175 35.21 16.05 0.67
CA LEU A 175 35.47 15.28 -0.55
C LEU A 175 36.75 15.73 -1.27
N LYS A 176 37.11 17.01 -1.22
CA LYS A 176 38.33 17.52 -1.88
C LYS A 176 39.61 17.23 -1.10
N SER A 177 39.55 17.29 0.23
CA SER A 177 40.76 17.35 1.07
C SER A 177 40.97 16.12 1.95
N GLN A 178 39.97 15.26 2.10
CA GLN A 178 40.01 14.12 3.02
C GLN A 178 39.58 12.82 2.33
N ASN A 179 39.56 11.74 3.10
CA ASN A 179 39.32 10.38 2.60
C ASN A 179 38.21 9.64 3.38
N PRO A 180 36.95 10.11 3.35
CA PRO A 180 35.84 9.47 4.04
C PRO A 180 35.57 8.06 3.48
N ALA A 181 35.36 7.09 4.37
CA ALA A 181 34.82 5.77 4.04
C ALA A 181 33.28 5.79 4.03
N PHE A 182 32.69 6.59 4.91
CA PHE A 182 31.26 6.84 5.00
C PHE A 182 31.04 8.33 5.26
N MET A 183 30.16 8.96 4.49
CA MET A 183 29.76 10.34 4.68
C MET A 183 28.23 10.43 4.67
N PHE A 184 27.68 11.12 5.66
CA PHE A 184 26.26 11.46 5.75
C PHE A 184 26.10 12.97 5.69
N VAL A 185 25.23 13.44 4.81
CA VAL A 185 24.91 14.85 4.61
C VAL A 185 23.40 15.00 4.79
N GLN A 186 22.95 15.77 5.78
CA GLN A 186 21.53 16.07 5.97
C GLN A 186 21.22 17.51 5.57
N LEU A 187 20.15 17.67 4.79
CA LEU A 187 19.65 18.94 4.26
C LEU A 187 18.20 19.14 4.74
N GLY A 188 17.88 20.31 5.29
CA GLY A 188 16.65 20.60 6.03
C GLY A 188 15.70 21.62 5.38
N ASP A 189 16.13 22.34 4.33
CA ASP A 189 15.39 23.48 3.79
C ASP A 189 14.08 23.06 3.10
N VAL A 190 14.02 21.85 2.55
CA VAL A 190 12.80 21.29 1.93
C VAL A 190 11.68 21.12 2.96
N ASP A 191 11.98 20.54 4.13
CA ASP A 191 11.00 20.43 5.22
C ASP A 191 10.62 21.80 5.78
N ALA A 192 11.58 22.70 5.94
CA ALA A 192 11.31 24.06 6.41
C ALA A 192 10.34 24.80 5.47
N ALA A 193 10.55 24.70 4.16
CA ALA A 193 9.65 25.28 3.15
C ALA A 193 8.26 24.61 3.18
N GLY A 194 8.20 23.28 3.30
CA GLY A 194 6.95 22.53 3.37
C GLY A 194 6.11 22.89 4.60
N ARG A 195 6.75 23.13 5.76
CA ARG A 195 6.09 23.64 6.97
C ARG A 195 5.61 25.08 6.84
N ALA A 196 6.34 25.92 6.11
CA ALA A 196 6.00 27.33 5.93
C ALA A 196 4.84 27.54 4.93
N GLY A 197 4.73 26.67 3.92
CA GLY A 197 3.67 26.67 2.93
C GLY A 197 2.91 25.34 2.93
N SER A 198 3.06 24.58 1.84
CA SER A 198 2.60 23.20 1.77
C SER A 198 3.66 22.29 1.14
N TYR A 199 3.65 21.01 1.51
CA TYR A 199 4.53 19.99 0.95
C TYR A 199 4.03 19.52 -0.43
N THR A 200 3.69 20.43 -1.34
CA THR A 200 3.16 20.08 -2.66
C THR A 200 3.95 20.74 -3.78
N ALA A 201 4.00 20.10 -4.95
CA ALA A 201 4.69 20.61 -6.14
C ALA A 201 4.13 21.96 -6.63
N ASP A 202 2.88 22.28 -6.27
CA ASP A 202 2.20 23.53 -6.62
C ASP A 202 2.60 24.70 -5.70
N ASP A 203 3.16 24.41 -4.52
CA ASP A 203 3.71 25.42 -3.62
C ASP A 203 5.04 25.96 -4.15
N ALA A 204 5.08 27.25 -4.47
CA ALA A 204 6.26 27.87 -5.05
C ALA A 204 7.49 27.83 -4.12
N GLY A 205 7.29 27.91 -2.80
CA GLY A 205 8.36 27.86 -1.81
C GLY A 205 8.95 26.47 -1.69
N TYR A 206 8.10 25.45 -1.57
CA TYR A 206 8.50 24.05 -1.53
C TYR A 206 9.21 23.62 -2.82
N LYS A 207 8.63 23.96 -3.98
CA LYS A 207 9.23 23.70 -5.29
C LYS A 207 10.61 24.33 -5.43
N ALA A 208 10.78 25.59 -5.01
CA ALA A 208 12.07 26.26 -5.05
C ALA A 208 13.10 25.57 -4.14
N ALA A 209 12.72 25.20 -2.92
CA ALA A 209 13.60 24.50 -1.98
C ALA A 209 14.06 23.13 -2.52
N VAL A 210 13.16 22.36 -3.15
CA VAL A 210 13.49 21.08 -3.80
C VAL A 210 14.51 21.29 -4.92
N LEU A 211 14.31 22.29 -5.78
CA LEU A 211 15.24 22.58 -6.88
C LEU A 211 16.60 23.09 -6.41
N SER A 212 16.64 23.92 -5.35
CA SER A 212 17.91 24.35 -4.74
C SER A 212 18.66 23.19 -4.09
N THR A 213 17.93 22.28 -3.43
CA THR A 213 18.51 21.06 -2.85
C THR A 213 19.05 20.13 -3.93
N ASP A 214 18.33 19.95 -5.04
CA ASP A 214 18.80 19.17 -6.19
C ASP A 214 20.10 19.75 -6.78
N GLN A 215 20.21 21.09 -6.86
CA GLN A 215 21.46 21.74 -7.26
C GLN A 215 22.61 21.42 -6.29
N TYR A 216 22.36 21.49 -4.97
CA TYR A 216 23.38 21.14 -3.97
C TYR A 216 23.83 19.69 -4.08
N ILE A 217 22.91 18.76 -4.33
CA ILE A 217 23.22 17.36 -4.62
C ILE A 217 24.16 17.27 -5.83
N GLY A 218 23.83 17.97 -6.93
CA GLY A 218 24.67 18.02 -8.13
C GLY A 218 26.11 18.46 -7.84
N GLU A 219 26.28 19.57 -7.11
CA GLU A 219 27.60 20.09 -6.75
C GLU A 219 28.42 19.12 -5.86
N ILE A 220 27.76 18.40 -4.94
CA ILE A 220 28.41 17.37 -4.11
C ILE A 220 28.88 16.21 -4.99
N LEU A 221 28.05 15.75 -5.93
CA LEU A 221 28.38 14.66 -6.84
C LEU A 221 29.53 15.02 -7.79
N GLU A 222 29.54 16.26 -8.30
CA GLU A 222 30.66 16.78 -9.09
C GLU A 222 31.97 16.76 -8.28
N ALA A 223 31.93 17.22 -7.02
CA ALA A 223 33.10 17.18 -6.13
C ALA A 223 33.57 15.75 -5.85
N LEU A 224 32.64 14.80 -5.69
CA LEU A 224 32.93 13.38 -5.50
C LEU A 224 33.63 12.80 -6.74
N GLN A 225 33.13 13.08 -7.95
CA GLN A 225 33.72 12.61 -9.20
C GLN A 225 35.08 13.26 -9.49
N ALA A 226 35.29 14.50 -9.04
CA ALA A 226 36.55 15.23 -9.22
C ALA A 226 37.69 14.77 -8.29
N ARG A 227 37.43 13.83 -7.36
CA ARG A 227 38.46 13.29 -6.46
C ARG A 227 39.60 12.64 -7.24
N ALA A 228 40.84 12.96 -6.87
CA ALA A 228 42.03 12.36 -7.49
C ALA A 228 42.06 10.82 -7.37
N SER A 229 41.52 10.28 -6.27
CA SER A 229 41.40 8.85 -6.00
C SER A 229 40.13 8.21 -6.57
N TYR A 230 39.23 8.95 -7.24
CA TYR A 230 37.92 8.43 -7.65
C TYR A 230 38.00 7.13 -8.44
N LYS A 231 39.01 6.97 -9.30
CA LYS A 231 39.21 5.77 -10.13
C LYS A 231 39.58 4.49 -9.35
N THR A 232 40.07 4.62 -8.12
CA THR A 232 40.42 3.49 -7.23
C THR A 232 39.39 3.29 -6.12
N GLU A 233 38.26 4.00 -6.21
CA GLU A 233 37.19 4.03 -5.23
C GLU A 233 35.91 3.42 -5.83
N SER A 234 35.14 2.71 -5.00
CA SER A 234 33.81 2.22 -5.37
C SER A 234 32.76 2.90 -4.51
N TRP A 235 32.22 4.00 -5.03
CA TRP A 235 31.20 4.79 -4.34
C TRP A 235 29.80 4.25 -4.59
N MET A 236 29.04 4.00 -3.52
CA MET A 236 27.59 3.98 -3.59
C MET A 236 27.06 5.29 -3.02
N VAL A 237 26.21 5.97 -3.79
CA VAL A 237 25.52 7.17 -3.31
C VAL A 237 24.07 6.81 -3.02
N ILE A 238 23.62 7.05 -1.79
CA ILE A 238 22.22 6.96 -1.42
C ILE A 238 21.67 8.38 -1.29
N ILE A 239 20.55 8.67 -1.93
CA ILE A 239 19.82 9.94 -1.76
C ILE A 239 18.39 9.60 -1.37
N THR A 240 17.92 10.12 -0.23
CA THR A 240 16.63 9.73 0.32
C THR A 240 16.06 10.82 1.21
N SER A 241 14.77 10.74 1.54
CA SER A 241 14.16 11.52 2.62
C SER A 241 13.90 10.67 3.85
N ASN A 242 14.01 11.26 5.03
CA ASN A 242 13.72 10.60 6.31
C ASN A 242 12.21 10.45 6.59
N LYS A 243 11.39 11.36 6.07
CA LYS A 243 9.92 11.40 6.14
C LYS A 243 9.36 12.22 4.97
N GLY A 244 8.05 12.20 4.81
CA GLY A 244 7.34 13.12 3.92
C GLY A 244 6.82 14.37 4.65
N SER A 245 5.53 14.66 4.54
CA SER A 245 4.91 15.87 5.10
C SER A 245 4.69 15.80 6.62
N ASN A 246 4.33 16.94 7.22
CA ASN A 246 3.78 17.00 8.60
C ASN A 246 2.25 17.16 8.60
N THR A 247 1.61 17.09 7.43
CA THR A 247 0.17 17.30 7.29
C THR A 247 -0.56 16.04 7.71
N ALA A 248 -1.41 16.13 8.73
CA ALA A 248 -2.24 15.01 9.17
C ALA A 248 -3.09 14.46 8.00
N TYR A 249 -3.12 13.14 7.88
CA TYR A 249 -3.90 12.44 6.87
C TYR A 249 -5.16 11.83 7.51
N ASP A 250 -6.31 12.11 6.91
CA ASP A 250 -7.60 11.50 7.27
C ASP A 250 -8.08 10.62 6.09
N PRO A 251 -8.12 9.28 6.24
CA PRO A 251 -8.61 8.38 5.19
C PRO A 251 -10.14 8.41 5.02
N GLY A 252 -10.87 9.20 5.82
CA GLY A 252 -12.33 9.24 5.81
C GLY A 252 -12.93 7.89 6.22
N SER A 253 -13.84 7.35 5.39
CA SER A 253 -14.46 6.03 5.62
C SER A 253 -13.56 4.85 5.23
N GLY A 254 -12.40 5.10 4.60
CA GLY A 254 -11.45 4.07 4.21
C GLY A 254 -10.53 3.63 5.36
N TYR A 255 -9.80 2.53 5.17
CA TYR A 255 -8.66 2.25 6.05
C TYR A 255 -7.55 3.26 5.83
N TRP A 256 -6.79 3.52 6.88
CA TRP A 256 -5.51 4.20 6.73
C TRP A 256 -4.53 3.27 5.99
N TYR A 257 -3.79 3.82 5.03
CA TYR A 257 -2.73 3.12 4.30
C TYR A 257 -1.50 4.03 4.26
N ALA A 258 -0.32 3.53 4.66
CA ALA A 258 0.92 4.31 4.63
C ALA A 258 1.21 4.94 3.25
N PHE A 259 0.89 4.24 2.16
CA PHE A 259 1.05 4.72 0.78
C PHE A 259 0.16 5.90 0.37
N ASN A 260 -0.91 6.18 1.12
CA ASN A 260 -1.79 7.31 0.87
C ASN A 260 -1.51 8.47 1.85
N ASP A 261 -0.75 8.20 2.91
CA ASP A 261 -0.38 9.18 3.90
C ASP A 261 0.95 9.84 3.51
N LYS A 262 0.87 11.09 3.04
CA LYS A 262 2.06 11.84 2.60
C LYS A 262 3.08 12.06 3.73
N ARG A 263 2.73 11.84 5.01
CA ARG A 263 3.71 11.87 6.10
C ARG A 263 4.75 10.76 5.97
N HIS A 264 4.33 9.62 5.40
CA HIS A 264 5.15 8.43 5.24
C HIS A 264 5.88 8.37 3.89
N ASN A 265 5.36 9.05 2.87
CA ASN A 265 5.92 8.97 1.53
C ASN A 265 7.31 9.62 1.43
N THR A 266 8.34 8.79 1.30
CA THR A 266 9.72 9.19 1.06
C THR A 266 10.12 8.87 -0.38
N PHE A 267 11.28 9.38 -0.81
CA PHE A 267 11.97 8.87 -2.00
C PHE A 267 13.26 8.18 -1.58
N PHE A 268 13.77 7.31 -2.45
CA PHE A 268 15.04 6.61 -2.23
C PHE A 268 15.73 6.36 -3.57
N PHE A 269 17.02 6.67 -3.62
CA PHE A 269 17.92 6.38 -4.72
C PHE A 269 19.14 5.67 -4.16
N SER A 270 19.56 4.59 -4.80
CA SER A 270 20.86 3.96 -4.61
C SER A 270 21.56 3.95 -5.96
N PHE A 271 22.55 4.81 -6.10
CA PHE A 271 23.27 5.10 -7.33
C PHE A 271 24.68 4.52 -7.30
N ASN A 272 25.06 3.92 -8.43
CA ASN A 272 26.43 3.61 -8.81
C ASN A 272 26.48 3.48 -10.34
N LEU A 273 27.53 3.96 -10.99
CA LEU A 273 27.65 3.94 -12.46
C LEU A 273 27.52 2.54 -13.08
N ARG A 274 27.76 1.46 -12.32
CA ARG A 274 27.60 0.08 -12.76
C ARG A 274 26.18 -0.46 -12.56
N PHE A 275 25.29 0.25 -11.88
CA PHE A 275 23.94 -0.25 -11.64
C PHE A 275 23.09 -0.16 -12.90
N VAL A 276 22.29 -1.21 -13.11
CA VAL A 276 21.18 -1.19 -14.07
C VAL A 276 20.03 -0.44 -13.41
N SER A 277 19.46 0.52 -14.16
CA SER A 277 18.26 1.25 -13.72
C SER A 277 17.13 0.29 -13.33
N LYS A 278 16.58 0.50 -12.14
CA LYS A 278 15.38 -0.22 -11.69
C LYS A 278 14.54 0.65 -10.77
N MET A 279 13.35 1.01 -11.24
CA MET A 279 12.34 1.66 -10.41
C MET A 279 11.56 0.62 -9.62
N TYR A 280 11.30 0.92 -8.35
CA TYR A 280 10.34 0.22 -7.51
C TYR A 280 9.17 1.16 -7.27
N SER A 281 7.96 0.67 -7.50
CA SER A 281 6.73 1.44 -7.31
C SER A 281 5.84 0.72 -6.31
N LYS A 282 4.96 1.47 -5.64
CA LYS A 282 3.89 0.85 -4.87
C LYS A 282 2.99 0.02 -5.82
N PRO A 283 2.36 -1.07 -5.36
CA PRO A 283 1.47 -1.86 -6.22
C PRO A 283 0.37 -1.00 -6.84
N GLU A 284 0.18 -1.11 -8.15
CA GLU A 284 -0.85 -0.36 -8.87
C GLU A 284 -2.26 -0.77 -8.41
N GLY A 285 -3.17 0.21 -8.29
CA GLY A 285 -4.58 -0.02 -7.97
C GLY A 285 -4.96 0.02 -6.48
N GLY A 286 -4.00 0.13 -5.57
CA GLY A 286 -4.29 0.07 -4.12
C GLY A 286 -4.19 -1.35 -3.58
N VAL A 287 -4.65 -1.59 -2.35
CA VAL A 287 -4.54 -2.92 -1.74
C VAL A 287 -5.58 -3.84 -2.38
N PRO A 288 -5.16 -4.91 -3.08
CA PRO A 288 -6.12 -5.79 -3.72
C PRO A 288 -6.96 -6.50 -2.66
N TYR A 289 -8.27 -6.54 -2.88
CA TYR A 289 -9.14 -7.46 -2.15
C TYR A 289 -8.96 -8.84 -2.76
N GLY A 290 -8.28 -9.72 -2.02
CA GLY A 290 -8.01 -11.07 -2.46
C GLY A 290 -8.23 -12.11 -1.38
N GLY A 291 -8.39 -13.35 -1.82
CA GLY A 291 -8.58 -14.50 -0.95
C GLY A 291 -9.05 -15.72 -1.73
N LYS A 292 -9.40 -16.77 -0.99
CA LYS A 292 -10.07 -17.97 -1.53
C LYS A 292 -11.54 -17.89 -1.18
N ALA A 293 -12.42 -17.82 -2.17
CA ALA A 293 -13.86 -17.76 -1.93
C ALA A 293 -14.61 -18.80 -2.78
N PRO A 294 -15.79 -19.26 -2.34
CA PRO A 294 -16.62 -20.11 -3.18
C PRO A 294 -17.14 -19.31 -4.37
N GLN A 295 -16.87 -19.81 -5.57
CA GLN A 295 -17.51 -19.33 -6.79
C GLN A 295 -18.89 -19.95 -6.87
N TYR A 296 -19.93 -19.12 -6.76
CA TYR A 296 -21.31 -19.57 -6.83
C TYR A 296 -21.81 -19.44 -8.26
N ASN A 297 -22.46 -20.49 -8.75
CA ASN A 297 -23.20 -20.48 -10.01
C ASN A 297 -24.27 -21.58 -10.01
N GLY A 298 -25.03 -21.67 -11.10
CA GLY A 298 -25.66 -22.92 -11.49
C GLY A 298 -27.13 -22.81 -11.88
N THR A 299 -27.68 -23.97 -12.23
CA THR A 299 -29.09 -24.13 -12.59
C THR A 299 -29.82 -24.91 -11.50
N GLN A 300 -31.12 -25.13 -11.65
CA GLN A 300 -31.95 -25.95 -10.76
C GLN A 300 -31.31 -27.30 -10.33
N ASN A 301 -30.46 -27.89 -11.19
CA ASN A 301 -29.81 -29.19 -10.99
C ASN A 301 -28.36 -29.07 -10.45
N LYS A 302 -27.80 -27.86 -10.35
CA LYS A 302 -26.45 -27.58 -9.83
C LYS A 302 -26.54 -26.49 -8.76
N ASN A 303 -26.69 -26.91 -7.51
CA ASN A 303 -26.82 -25.99 -6.38
C ASN A 303 -25.45 -25.79 -5.68
N GLN A 304 -24.62 -24.93 -6.26
CA GLN A 304 -23.42 -24.44 -5.57
C GLN A 304 -23.86 -23.42 -4.52
N ARG A 305 -23.85 -23.85 -3.25
CA ARG A 305 -24.30 -23.07 -2.11
C ARG A 305 -23.60 -23.53 -0.84
N ALA A 306 -23.53 -22.62 0.12
CA ALA A 306 -23.08 -22.92 1.47
C ALA A 306 -24.21 -22.65 2.46
N ARG A 307 -24.28 -23.47 3.52
CA ARG A 307 -25.37 -23.40 4.50
C ARG A 307 -24.89 -23.50 5.93
N VAL A 308 -25.53 -22.75 6.82
CA VAL A 308 -25.39 -22.96 8.26
C VAL A 308 -26.44 -23.97 8.71
N PHE A 309 -25.99 -25.07 9.31
CA PHE A 309 -26.88 -26.11 9.83
C PHE A 309 -26.93 -26.03 11.35
N ASN A 310 -28.08 -26.42 11.94
CA ASN A 310 -28.27 -26.51 13.39
C ASN A 310 -28.03 -25.19 14.15
N ASP A 311 -28.42 -24.06 13.56
CA ASP A 311 -28.28 -22.74 14.16
C ASP A 311 -29.20 -22.49 15.38
N GLY A 312 -30.09 -23.43 15.71
CA GLY A 312 -31.03 -23.31 16.82
C GLY A 312 -32.01 -22.13 16.68
N GLY A 313 -32.22 -21.63 15.46
CA GLY A 313 -33.02 -20.42 15.23
C GLY A 313 -32.26 -19.11 15.49
N LEU A 314 -30.93 -19.13 15.63
CA LEU A 314 -30.11 -17.93 15.88
C LEU A 314 -30.33 -16.82 14.84
N TYR A 315 -30.63 -17.17 13.59
CA TYR A 315 -30.86 -16.22 12.49
C TYR A 315 -32.33 -15.95 12.16
N ASP A 316 -33.24 -16.39 13.03
CA ASP A 316 -34.66 -16.07 12.92
C ASP A 316 -34.95 -14.66 13.47
N MET A 317 -35.87 -13.94 12.81
CA MET A 317 -36.11 -12.50 13.05
C MET A 317 -37.46 -12.16 13.70
N GLY A 318 -38.21 -13.18 14.11
CA GLY A 318 -39.46 -13.07 14.85
C GLY A 318 -40.51 -12.18 14.20
N THR A 319 -41.46 -11.75 15.03
CA THR A 319 -42.53 -10.79 14.66
C THR A 319 -42.13 -9.34 14.90
N THR A 320 -41.17 -9.08 15.79
CA THR A 320 -40.74 -7.75 16.23
C THR A 320 -39.22 -7.62 16.24
N GLY A 321 -38.72 -6.40 16.38
CA GLY A 321 -37.30 -6.13 16.62
C GLY A 321 -36.56 -5.69 15.37
N SER A 322 -35.33 -5.23 15.62
CA SER A 322 -34.45 -4.63 14.62
C SER A 322 -33.31 -5.58 14.28
N TYR A 323 -32.96 -5.66 13.00
CA TYR A 323 -31.93 -6.56 12.49
C TYR A 323 -31.19 -5.90 11.33
N THR A 324 -29.94 -6.28 11.12
CA THR A 324 -29.15 -5.84 9.96
C THR A 324 -28.50 -7.03 9.29
N ILE A 325 -28.59 -7.08 7.96
CA ILE A 325 -27.96 -8.09 7.09
C ILE A 325 -26.97 -7.36 6.19
N GLN A 326 -25.72 -7.78 6.17
CA GLN A 326 -24.69 -7.24 5.27
C GLN A 326 -24.00 -8.37 4.50
N CYS A 327 -23.56 -8.07 3.28
CA CYS A 327 -22.63 -8.91 2.54
C CYS A 327 -21.86 -8.07 1.51
N LYS A 328 -20.70 -8.56 1.09
CA LYS A 328 -19.99 -8.08 -0.10
C LYS A 328 -20.23 -9.03 -1.26
N VAL A 329 -20.54 -8.49 -2.44
CA VAL A 329 -20.90 -9.30 -3.60
C VAL A 329 -20.20 -8.79 -4.86
N ARG A 330 -19.78 -9.71 -5.73
CA ARG A 330 -19.33 -9.42 -7.09
C ARG A 330 -20.25 -10.14 -8.07
N ILE A 331 -21.20 -9.39 -8.65
CA ILE A 331 -22.16 -9.91 -9.64
C ILE A 331 -21.64 -9.58 -11.05
N PRO A 332 -21.62 -10.56 -11.99
CA PRO A 332 -21.24 -10.28 -13.37
C PRO A 332 -22.08 -9.17 -14.02
N ASN A 333 -21.51 -8.50 -15.02
CA ASN A 333 -22.26 -7.53 -15.80
C ASN A 333 -23.45 -8.21 -16.49
N GLY A 334 -24.66 -7.68 -16.31
CA GLY A 334 -25.86 -8.28 -16.89
C GLY A 334 -27.17 -7.69 -16.40
N SER A 335 -28.26 -8.30 -16.88
CA SER A 335 -29.63 -8.04 -16.45
C SER A 335 -30.27 -9.37 -16.09
N TYR A 336 -30.88 -9.43 -14.90
CA TYR A 336 -31.29 -10.67 -14.26
C TYR A 336 -32.77 -10.67 -13.89
N GLY A 337 -33.43 -11.80 -14.10
CA GLY A 337 -34.80 -12.07 -13.68
C GLY A 337 -34.83 -12.97 -12.44
N TYR A 338 -34.85 -12.34 -11.27
CA TYR A 338 -35.10 -12.97 -9.96
C TYR A 338 -34.10 -14.02 -9.41
N PRO A 339 -32.80 -14.06 -9.78
CA PRO A 339 -31.88 -14.95 -9.10
C PRO A 339 -31.61 -14.47 -7.67
N ALA A 340 -31.69 -15.41 -6.74
CA ALA A 340 -31.42 -15.19 -5.33
C ALA A 340 -30.06 -15.75 -4.92
N PHE A 341 -29.39 -15.08 -3.97
CA PHE A 341 -28.00 -15.35 -3.64
C PHE A 341 -27.66 -15.35 -2.14
N LEU A 342 -28.55 -14.86 -1.27
CA LEU A 342 -28.41 -14.93 0.19
C LEU A 342 -29.81 -14.99 0.83
N SER A 343 -30.07 -15.93 1.75
CA SER A 343 -31.42 -16.12 2.30
C SER A 343 -31.46 -16.85 3.64
N LYS A 344 -32.55 -16.62 4.37
CA LYS A 344 -33.07 -17.49 5.43
C LYS A 344 -34.51 -17.86 5.07
N ARG A 345 -34.68 -18.48 3.90
CA ARG A 345 -35.98 -18.86 3.32
C ARG A 345 -35.79 -19.90 2.21
N GLN A 346 -36.80 -20.74 1.98
CA GLN A 346 -36.76 -21.84 1.02
C GLN A 346 -36.49 -21.38 -0.42
N GLY A 347 -37.08 -20.24 -0.79
CA GLY A 347 -37.03 -19.63 -2.12
C GLY A 347 -37.83 -18.33 -2.15
N PHE A 348 -37.76 -17.61 -3.25
CA PHE A 348 -38.48 -16.36 -3.51
C PHE A 348 -40.00 -16.56 -3.70
N SER A 349 -40.48 -17.74 -4.09
CA SER A 349 -41.90 -18.07 -4.27
C SER A 349 -42.79 -17.65 -3.09
N GLY A 350 -43.97 -17.11 -3.37
CA GLY A 350 -44.96 -16.73 -2.36
C GLY A 350 -45.40 -17.90 -1.46
N GLY A 351 -45.95 -17.60 -0.28
CA GLY A 351 -46.37 -18.63 0.68
C GLY A 351 -45.25 -19.22 1.53
N LYS A 352 -44.04 -18.66 1.46
CA LYS A 352 -42.85 -19.09 2.21
C LYS A 352 -42.41 -17.97 3.13
N THR A 353 -42.22 -18.27 4.41
CA THR A 353 -41.79 -17.28 5.41
C THR A 353 -40.27 -17.11 5.44
N GLY A 354 -39.83 -15.86 5.63
CA GLY A 354 -38.42 -15.49 5.78
C GLY A 354 -38.02 -14.42 4.76
N TRP A 355 -36.71 -14.27 4.56
CA TRP A 355 -36.14 -13.23 3.72
C TRP A 355 -35.14 -13.77 2.69
N VAL A 356 -34.99 -13.05 1.58
CA VAL A 356 -34.11 -13.38 0.45
C VAL A 356 -33.52 -12.11 -0.19
N PHE A 357 -32.21 -12.06 -0.42
CA PHE A 357 -31.58 -11.13 -1.36
C PHE A 357 -31.61 -11.72 -2.77
N PHE A 358 -32.07 -10.93 -3.73
CA PHE A 358 -32.19 -11.33 -5.13
C PHE A 358 -31.95 -10.15 -6.09
N LEU A 359 -31.83 -10.44 -7.40
CA LEU A 359 -31.67 -9.44 -8.45
C LEU A 359 -32.93 -9.26 -9.30
N GLU A 360 -33.21 -8.02 -9.70
CA GLU A 360 -34.20 -7.68 -10.74
C GLU A 360 -33.59 -6.64 -11.67
N GLY A 361 -33.48 -6.95 -12.96
CA GLY A 361 -32.69 -6.14 -13.89
C GLY A 361 -31.23 -6.10 -13.45
N ASN A 362 -30.69 -4.90 -13.22
CA ASN A 362 -29.30 -4.70 -12.83
C ASN A 362 -29.09 -4.37 -11.34
N TYR A 363 -30.13 -4.44 -10.52
CA TYR A 363 -30.11 -4.05 -9.12
C TYR A 363 -30.55 -5.19 -8.19
N TRP A 364 -30.24 -5.03 -6.91
CA TRP A 364 -30.62 -6.00 -5.89
C TRP A 364 -31.82 -5.53 -5.07
N GLN A 365 -32.49 -6.47 -4.43
CA GLN A 365 -33.58 -6.21 -3.50
C GLN A 365 -33.57 -7.25 -2.37
N ILE A 366 -34.13 -6.88 -1.22
CA ILE A 366 -34.55 -7.84 -0.19
C ILE A 366 -36.05 -8.14 -0.34
N ASN A 367 -36.40 -9.42 -0.33
CA ASN A 367 -37.76 -9.94 -0.40
C ASN A 367 -38.18 -10.55 0.95
N PHE A 368 -39.40 -10.28 1.40
CA PHE A 368 -40.04 -10.90 2.56
C PHE A 368 -41.32 -11.63 2.15
N GLY A 369 -41.49 -12.85 2.66
CA GLY A 369 -42.66 -13.67 2.40
C GLY A 369 -43.34 -14.11 3.69
N ARG A 370 -44.59 -14.58 3.54
CA ARG A 370 -45.44 -15.10 4.62
C ARG A 370 -46.28 -16.26 4.11
N THR A 371 -46.85 -17.06 5.02
CA THR A 371 -47.69 -18.24 4.73
C THR A 371 -49.16 -17.92 4.48
N THR A 372 -49.61 -16.68 4.66
CA THR A 372 -51.01 -16.28 4.48
C THR A 372 -51.46 -16.41 3.01
N PRO A 373 -52.54 -17.14 2.71
CA PRO A 373 -53.07 -17.30 1.34
C PRO A 373 -53.38 -15.95 0.66
N ASN A 374 -53.14 -15.85 -0.65
CA ASN A 374 -53.49 -14.70 -1.52
C ASN A 374 -52.76 -13.38 -1.24
N THR A 375 -51.53 -13.42 -0.71
CA THR A 375 -50.78 -12.18 -0.44
C THR A 375 -49.42 -12.17 -1.12
N SER A 376 -49.11 -11.05 -1.78
CA SER A 376 -47.85 -10.82 -2.47
C SER A 376 -46.68 -10.71 -1.50
N ASN A 377 -45.49 -11.11 -1.94
CA ASN A 377 -44.25 -10.81 -1.23
C ASN A 377 -44.05 -9.29 -1.10
N ARG A 378 -43.26 -8.85 -0.11
CA ARG A 378 -42.75 -7.47 -0.08
C ARG A 378 -41.32 -7.43 -0.58
N GLN A 379 -41.02 -6.51 -1.49
CA GLN A 379 -39.69 -6.27 -2.01
C GLN A 379 -39.25 -4.84 -1.69
N ILE A 380 -38.03 -4.68 -1.20
CA ILE A 380 -37.40 -3.37 -0.96
C ILE A 380 -36.12 -3.31 -1.78
N ARG A 381 -36.06 -2.32 -2.66
CA ARG A 381 -35.01 -2.16 -3.67
C ARG A 381 -33.76 -1.49 -3.13
N GLY A 382 -32.59 -1.91 -3.61
CA GLY A 382 -31.30 -1.20 -3.50
C GLY A 382 -30.81 -0.66 -4.85
N HIS A 383 -29.56 -0.17 -4.88
CA HIS A 383 -28.95 0.34 -6.12
C HIS A 383 -28.52 -0.77 -7.09
N ALA A 384 -28.10 -0.38 -8.28
CA ALA A 384 -27.51 -1.28 -9.28
C ALA A 384 -26.19 -1.87 -8.79
N ILE A 385 -25.96 -3.16 -9.06
CA ILE A 385 -24.76 -3.91 -8.59
C ILE A 385 -24.22 -4.95 -9.58
N SER A 386 -24.85 -5.12 -10.74
CA SER A 386 -24.43 -6.10 -11.75
C SER A 386 -23.59 -5.45 -12.85
N ASP A 387 -22.42 -4.94 -12.46
CA ASP A 387 -21.45 -4.31 -13.36
C ASP A 387 -20.11 -5.06 -13.43
N GLY A 388 -20.02 -6.22 -12.76
CA GLY A 388 -18.80 -7.02 -12.64
C GLY A 388 -17.88 -6.61 -11.50
N LYS A 389 -18.22 -5.58 -10.71
CA LYS A 389 -17.40 -5.08 -9.60
C LYS A 389 -17.93 -5.56 -8.25
N TRP A 390 -17.10 -5.39 -7.23
CA TRP A 390 -17.52 -5.61 -5.85
C TRP A 390 -18.44 -4.48 -5.38
N HIS A 391 -19.47 -4.85 -4.63
CA HIS A 391 -20.38 -3.94 -3.93
C HIS A 391 -20.62 -4.41 -2.50
N ALA A 392 -20.81 -3.47 -1.57
CA ALA A 392 -21.26 -3.75 -0.22
C ALA A 392 -22.77 -3.54 -0.10
N LEU A 393 -23.51 -4.58 0.28
CA LEU A 393 -24.96 -4.52 0.45
C LEU A 393 -25.29 -4.51 1.94
N THR A 394 -26.24 -3.68 2.35
CA THR A 394 -26.78 -3.69 3.71
C THR A 394 -28.30 -3.54 3.68
N ALA A 395 -29.02 -4.44 4.34
CA ALA A 395 -30.44 -4.32 4.61
C ALA A 395 -30.67 -4.15 6.11
N VAL A 396 -31.33 -3.07 6.51
CA VAL A 396 -31.68 -2.76 7.91
C VAL A 396 -33.18 -2.93 8.07
N ILE A 397 -33.60 -3.87 8.89
CA ILE A 397 -34.97 -4.00 9.38
C ILE A 397 -35.02 -3.24 10.70
N LYS A 398 -35.82 -2.18 10.77
CA LYS A 398 -35.86 -1.27 11.92
C LYS A 398 -37.25 -1.25 12.53
N GLN A 399 -37.34 -1.58 13.82
CA GLN A 399 -38.54 -1.38 14.62
C GLN A 399 -38.68 0.11 14.96
N GLU A 400 -39.76 0.74 14.49
CA GLU A 400 -40.06 2.16 14.66
C GLU A 400 -41.46 2.31 15.25
N GLY A 401 -41.53 2.32 16.59
CA GLY A 401 -42.80 2.18 17.30
C GLY A 401 -43.44 0.83 16.99
N ALA A 402 -44.69 0.83 16.52
CA ALA A 402 -45.37 -0.38 16.09
C ALA A 402 -44.96 -0.85 14.69
N ALA A 403 -44.37 0.03 13.87
CA ALA A 403 -43.98 -0.29 12.50
C ALA A 403 -42.65 -1.04 12.45
N ARG A 404 -42.50 -1.95 11.48
CA ARG A 404 -41.19 -2.46 11.04
C ARG A 404 -40.92 -1.96 9.63
N ASN A 405 -39.90 -1.12 9.46
CA ASN A 405 -39.51 -0.55 8.18
C ASN A 405 -38.17 -1.11 7.72
N VAL A 406 -37.99 -1.23 6.40
CA VAL A 406 -36.77 -1.79 5.80
C VAL A 406 -36.03 -0.75 4.97
N TYR A 407 -34.73 -0.61 5.21
CA TYR A 407 -33.82 0.29 4.52
C TYR A 407 -32.70 -0.51 3.85
N THR A 408 -32.33 -0.12 2.65
CA THR A 408 -31.34 -0.80 1.82
C THR A 408 -30.26 0.20 1.46
N TYR A 409 -29.01 -0.17 1.71
CA TYR A 409 -27.82 0.62 1.41
C TYR A 409 -26.95 -0.18 0.45
N THR A 410 -26.43 0.49 -0.58
CA THR A 410 -25.40 -0.05 -1.47
C THR A 410 -24.19 0.86 -1.37
N ASP A 411 -23.02 0.29 -1.10
CA ASP A 411 -21.76 1.01 -0.97
C ASP A 411 -21.86 2.17 0.05
N GLY A 412 -22.56 1.92 1.15
CA GLY A 412 -22.78 2.90 2.22
C GLY A 412 -23.91 3.91 1.98
N VAL A 413 -24.53 3.90 0.80
CA VAL A 413 -25.53 4.90 0.38
C VAL A 413 -26.95 4.33 0.41
N LEU A 414 -27.86 5.01 1.11
CA LEU A 414 -29.28 4.66 1.18
C LEU A 414 -29.94 4.74 -0.21
N TYR A 415 -30.68 3.72 -0.61
CA TYR A 415 -31.60 3.83 -1.74
C TYR A 415 -32.90 4.50 -1.26
N ASP A 416 -33.13 5.75 -1.67
CA ASP A 416 -34.25 6.59 -1.23
C ASP A 416 -35.52 6.43 -2.09
N GLY A 417 -35.41 5.80 -3.27
CA GLY A 417 -36.51 5.57 -4.23
C GLY A 417 -37.64 4.63 -3.78
N VAL A 418 -37.69 4.20 -2.52
CA VAL A 418 -38.77 3.36 -1.96
C VAL A 418 -39.61 4.18 -0.97
N SER A 419 -40.90 4.30 -1.26
CA SER A 419 -41.87 4.99 -0.39
C SER A 419 -42.00 4.32 0.98
N MET A 420 -42.41 5.08 2.00
CA MET A 420 -42.55 4.54 3.36
C MET A 420 -43.56 3.40 3.46
N ALA A 421 -44.67 3.48 2.73
CA ALA A 421 -45.65 2.41 2.63
C ALA A 421 -45.02 1.11 2.08
N ASN A 422 -44.08 1.22 1.14
CA ASN A 422 -43.38 0.09 0.56
C ASN A 422 -42.24 -0.45 1.44
N ARG A 423 -41.67 0.37 2.33
CA ARG A 423 -40.68 -0.08 3.33
C ARG A 423 -41.29 -0.85 4.49
N ASN A 424 -42.56 -0.60 4.80
CA ASN A 424 -43.24 -1.20 5.94
C ASN A 424 -43.52 -2.69 5.71
N ILE A 425 -43.02 -3.54 6.61
CA ILE A 425 -43.21 -5.00 6.63
C ILE A 425 -43.97 -5.48 7.87
N THR A 426 -44.62 -4.59 8.61
CA THR A 426 -45.30 -4.92 9.88
C THR A 426 -46.28 -6.09 9.71
N ASP A 427 -47.07 -6.06 8.64
CA ASP A 427 -48.07 -7.09 8.34
C ASP A 427 -47.47 -8.40 7.80
N TRP A 428 -46.17 -8.43 7.47
CA TRP A 428 -45.48 -9.68 7.11
C TRP A 428 -45.24 -10.56 8.34
N GLY A 429 -45.38 -9.98 9.54
CA GLY A 429 -45.51 -10.73 10.79
C GLY A 429 -44.24 -11.51 11.12
N ASN A 430 -44.41 -12.80 11.43
CA ASN A 430 -43.31 -13.67 11.83
C ASN A 430 -42.38 -13.92 10.64
N LEU A 431 -41.09 -13.64 10.79
CA LEU A 431 -40.06 -13.83 9.78
C LEU A 431 -39.16 -15.05 10.05
N ASN A 432 -39.52 -15.91 11.01
CA ASN A 432 -38.82 -17.16 11.28
C ASN A 432 -38.94 -18.12 10.10
N SER A 433 -37.87 -18.86 9.81
CA SER A 433 -37.87 -19.84 8.73
C SER A 433 -37.27 -21.16 9.19
N PRO A 434 -37.89 -22.31 8.88
CA PRO A 434 -37.29 -23.62 9.17
C PRO A 434 -36.07 -23.92 8.29
N GLU A 435 -35.81 -23.07 7.29
CA GLU A 435 -34.74 -23.26 6.31
C GLU A 435 -33.41 -22.74 6.86
N PRO A 436 -32.28 -23.37 6.50
CA PRO A 436 -30.96 -22.92 6.92
C PRO A 436 -30.60 -21.58 6.29
N LEU A 437 -29.79 -20.77 7.01
CA LEU A 437 -29.14 -19.62 6.39
C LEU A 437 -28.29 -20.13 5.22
N THR A 438 -28.53 -19.59 4.03
CA THR A 438 -27.98 -20.10 2.78
C THR A 438 -27.41 -18.95 1.95
N VAL A 439 -26.16 -19.11 1.50
CA VAL A 439 -25.53 -18.27 0.48
C VAL A 439 -25.28 -19.10 -0.77
N GLY A 440 -25.43 -18.50 -1.94
CA GLY A 440 -25.34 -19.18 -3.22
C GLY A 440 -26.71 -19.47 -3.83
N ASN A 441 -26.74 -20.39 -4.79
CA ASN A 441 -27.94 -20.65 -5.59
C ASN A 441 -29.09 -21.27 -4.78
N LEU A 442 -30.31 -20.74 -4.93
CA LEU A 442 -31.53 -21.22 -4.28
C LEU A 442 -32.47 -21.90 -5.29
N ILE A 443 -33.22 -22.91 -4.82
CA ILE A 443 -34.20 -23.67 -5.62
C ILE A 443 -35.54 -22.90 -5.67
N PRO A 444 -36.38 -23.01 -6.71
CA PRO A 444 -36.26 -22.64 -8.11
C PRO A 444 -37.12 -21.40 -8.39
N ASP A 445 -36.58 -20.18 -8.32
CA ASP A 445 -37.35 -18.96 -8.62
C ASP A 445 -36.64 -18.03 -9.61
N ASN A 446 -35.51 -18.48 -10.17
CA ASN A 446 -34.72 -17.69 -11.09
C ASN A 446 -35.18 -17.90 -12.54
N ASN A 447 -35.68 -16.85 -13.17
CA ASN A 447 -35.96 -16.85 -14.62
C ASN A 447 -34.64 -16.74 -15.43
N THR A 448 -33.58 -16.23 -14.82
CA THR A 448 -32.24 -16.13 -15.43
C THR A 448 -31.19 -16.81 -14.56
N ASN A 449 -30.26 -17.54 -15.19
CA ASN A 449 -29.09 -18.06 -14.51
C ASN A 449 -28.19 -16.91 -14.01
N LEU A 450 -27.84 -16.91 -12.72
CA LEU A 450 -26.81 -16.04 -12.20
C LEU A 450 -25.46 -16.69 -12.52
N GLY A 451 -24.76 -16.12 -13.51
CA GLY A 451 -23.40 -16.54 -13.86
C GLY A 451 -22.44 -16.39 -12.68
N ASP A 452 -21.20 -16.83 -12.85
CA ASP A 452 -20.21 -16.92 -11.77
C ASP A 452 -20.07 -15.66 -10.91
N TYR A 453 -20.51 -15.76 -9.66
CA TYR A 453 -20.50 -14.66 -8.71
C TYR A 453 -19.82 -15.06 -7.40
N LEU A 454 -19.41 -14.03 -6.65
CA LEU A 454 -18.79 -14.19 -5.34
C LEU A 454 -19.63 -13.48 -4.28
N VAL A 455 -19.78 -14.10 -3.12
CA VAL A 455 -20.34 -13.48 -1.91
C VAL A 455 -19.35 -13.71 -0.78
N THR A 456 -18.95 -12.64 -0.11
CA THR A 456 -18.01 -12.64 1.01
C THR A 456 -18.51 -11.70 2.10
N ASP A 457 -17.82 -11.68 3.24
CA ASP A 457 -18.05 -10.74 4.34
C ASP A 457 -19.53 -10.64 4.76
N ILE A 458 -20.16 -11.80 4.97
CA ILE A 458 -21.56 -11.86 5.40
C ILE A 458 -21.61 -11.53 6.89
N ARG A 459 -22.47 -10.58 7.28
CA ARG A 459 -22.67 -10.18 8.68
C ARG A 459 -24.15 -10.11 9.00
N LEU A 460 -24.52 -10.62 10.17
CA LEU A 460 -25.88 -10.55 10.70
C LEU A 460 -25.85 -9.91 12.08
N TYR A 461 -26.73 -8.93 12.32
CA TYR A 461 -26.88 -8.26 13.61
C TYR A 461 -28.32 -8.34 14.10
N ASN A 462 -28.52 -8.45 15.41
CA ASN A 462 -29.83 -8.32 16.07
C ASN A 462 -30.15 -6.88 16.51
N THR A 463 -29.63 -5.91 15.76
CA THR A 463 -29.93 -4.49 15.93
C THR A 463 -29.98 -3.78 14.57
N ALA A 464 -30.57 -2.59 14.54
CA ALA A 464 -30.52 -1.71 13.39
C ALA A 464 -29.22 -0.90 13.44
N LEU A 465 -28.30 -1.13 12.49
CA LEU A 465 -27.12 -0.28 12.35
C LEU A 465 -27.54 1.11 11.85
N PRO A 466 -27.06 2.21 12.48
CA PRO A 466 -27.33 3.56 12.01
C PRO A 466 -26.72 3.85 10.65
N GLU A 467 -27.35 4.74 9.88
CA GLU A 467 -26.86 5.18 8.57
C GLU A 467 -25.44 5.73 8.63
N SER A 468 -25.10 6.55 9.63
CA SER A 468 -23.75 7.09 9.81
C SER A 468 -22.70 6.00 10.05
N TYR A 469 -23.07 4.93 10.75
CA TYR A 469 -22.18 3.78 10.94
C TYR A 469 -22.00 3.02 9.63
N ILE A 470 -23.09 2.81 8.87
CA ILE A 470 -23.04 2.11 7.58
C ILE A 470 -22.19 2.89 6.58
N SER A 471 -22.43 4.20 6.41
CA SER A 471 -21.66 5.04 5.49
C SER A 471 -20.18 5.11 5.85
N GLY A 472 -19.84 5.07 7.15
CA GLY A 472 -18.46 5.10 7.63
C GLY A 472 -17.72 3.76 7.58
N ASN A 473 -18.42 2.63 7.44
CA ASN A 473 -17.81 1.30 7.61
C ASN A 473 -18.13 0.28 6.50
N TYR A 474 -18.98 0.60 5.50
CA TYR A 474 -19.45 -0.37 4.50
C TYR A 474 -18.34 -1.15 3.77
N CYS A 475 -17.20 -0.50 3.50
CA CYS A 475 -16.13 -1.12 2.72
C CYS A 475 -15.28 -2.10 3.55
N LYS A 476 -15.28 -1.98 4.89
CA LYS A 476 -14.31 -2.64 5.78
C LYS A 476 -14.49 -4.14 5.81
N THR A 477 -13.43 -4.93 5.70
CA THR A 477 -13.49 -6.43 5.74
C THR A 477 -13.18 -7.04 7.11
N GLU A 478 -12.99 -6.22 8.13
CA GLU A 478 -12.83 -6.65 9.52
C GLU A 478 -13.80 -5.88 10.41
N ILE A 479 -14.03 -6.40 11.62
CA ILE A 479 -14.77 -5.73 12.68
C ILE A 479 -13.75 -5.51 13.81
N ALA A 480 -13.58 -4.25 14.22
CA ALA A 480 -12.63 -3.92 15.27
C ALA A 480 -13.06 -4.53 16.61
N ALA A 481 -12.11 -4.84 17.48
CA ALA A 481 -12.42 -5.45 18.78
C ALA A 481 -13.26 -4.53 19.69
N ASP A 482 -13.10 -3.21 19.52
CA ASP A 482 -13.81 -2.14 20.22
C ASP A 482 -15.05 -1.63 19.46
N ASP A 483 -15.49 -2.32 18.39
CA ASP A 483 -16.68 -1.92 17.65
C ASP A 483 -17.93 -1.95 18.55
N PRO A 484 -18.71 -0.84 18.61
CA PRO A 484 -19.86 -0.72 19.51
C PRO A 484 -21.00 -1.70 19.19
N TYR A 485 -20.97 -2.34 18.01
CA TYR A 485 -21.99 -3.30 17.59
C TYR A 485 -21.58 -4.77 17.74
N ASN A 486 -20.39 -5.06 18.30
CA ASN A 486 -19.92 -6.43 18.52
C ASN A 486 -20.88 -7.28 19.36
N ASP A 487 -21.51 -6.70 20.38
CA ASP A 487 -22.44 -7.44 21.25
C ASP A 487 -23.71 -7.90 20.51
N TYR A 488 -24.07 -7.17 19.43
CA TYR A 488 -25.24 -7.41 18.60
C TYR A 488 -24.94 -8.31 17.38
N LEU A 489 -23.67 -8.66 17.15
CA LEU A 489 -23.24 -9.49 16.03
C LEU A 489 -23.65 -10.96 16.26
N LEU A 490 -24.58 -11.44 15.43
CA LEU A 490 -25.08 -12.82 15.44
C LEU A 490 -24.16 -13.78 14.66
N GLY A 491 -23.52 -13.28 13.60
CA GLY A 491 -22.66 -14.09 12.73
C GLY A 491 -21.80 -13.21 11.83
N PHE A 492 -20.56 -13.63 11.61
CA PHE A 492 -19.62 -12.95 10.72
C PHE A 492 -18.78 -13.97 9.94
N TRP A 493 -19.00 -14.07 8.64
CA TRP A 493 -18.26 -14.94 7.74
C TRP A 493 -17.48 -14.12 6.73
N PRO A 494 -16.17 -13.91 6.92
CA PRO A 494 -15.33 -13.25 5.92
C PRO A 494 -15.40 -13.94 4.57
N GLY A 495 -15.45 -15.27 4.54
CA GLY A 495 -15.63 -16.04 3.31
C GLY A 495 -14.42 -16.07 2.37
N THR A 496 -13.28 -15.49 2.78
CA THR A 496 -12.04 -15.38 1.99
C THR A 496 -10.94 -16.36 2.42
N SER A 497 -11.19 -17.17 3.45
CA SER A 497 -10.25 -18.17 3.99
C SER A 497 -10.99 -19.43 4.45
N PRO A 498 -11.57 -20.20 3.50
CA PRO A 498 -12.22 -21.46 3.79
C PRO A 498 -11.23 -22.46 4.41
N ILE A 499 -11.75 -23.31 5.29
CA ILE A 499 -11.00 -24.38 5.94
C ILE A 499 -11.62 -25.74 5.59
N THR A 500 -10.83 -26.81 5.71
CA THR A 500 -11.33 -28.18 5.57
C THR A 500 -11.28 -28.88 6.91
N GLU A 501 -12.43 -29.38 7.37
CA GLU A 501 -12.59 -30.13 8.62
C GLU A 501 -13.58 -31.29 8.37
N ASP A 502 -13.28 -32.50 8.84
CA ASP A 502 -14.12 -33.70 8.65
C ASP A 502 -14.60 -33.94 7.21
N ASN A 503 -13.70 -33.77 6.23
CA ASN A 503 -14.00 -33.86 4.79
C ASN A 503 -15.08 -32.87 4.28
N LYS A 504 -15.35 -31.80 5.04
CA LYS A 504 -16.23 -30.70 4.65
C LYS A 504 -15.41 -29.43 4.46
N VAL A 505 -15.79 -28.62 3.47
CA VAL A 505 -15.23 -27.27 3.31
C VAL A 505 -16.14 -26.29 4.05
N LEU A 506 -15.57 -25.54 4.97
CA LEU A 506 -16.27 -24.61 5.86
C LEU A 506 -15.84 -23.17 5.58
N LEU A 507 -16.78 -22.23 5.64
CA LEU A 507 -16.49 -20.81 5.85
C LEU A 507 -16.63 -20.53 7.35
N PRO A 508 -15.53 -20.22 8.07
CA PRO A 508 -15.59 -19.97 9.50
C PRO A 508 -16.48 -18.78 9.86
N ASP A 509 -17.23 -18.92 10.96
CA ASP A 509 -17.88 -17.81 11.64
C ASP A 509 -16.93 -17.22 12.69
N LEU A 510 -16.55 -15.96 12.52
CA LEU A 510 -15.67 -15.25 13.44
C LEU A 510 -16.41 -14.60 14.61
N SER A 511 -17.76 -14.60 14.61
CA SER A 511 -18.56 -14.13 15.75
C SER A 511 -18.36 -14.98 17.00
N LYS A 512 -18.99 -14.59 18.12
CA LYS A 512 -19.02 -15.39 19.36
C LYS A 512 -19.78 -16.71 19.22
N HIS A 513 -20.63 -16.86 18.19
CA HIS A 513 -21.53 -18.01 18.04
C HIS A 513 -20.90 -19.19 17.29
N LYS A 514 -19.85 -18.96 16.50
CA LYS A 514 -19.03 -20.01 15.84
C LYS A 514 -19.85 -21.01 15.01
N GLN A 515 -20.81 -20.50 14.24
CA GLN A 515 -21.68 -21.31 13.37
C GLN A 515 -21.22 -21.25 11.90
N PRO A 516 -20.33 -22.13 11.43
CA PRO A 516 -19.76 -22.02 10.08
C PRO A 516 -20.78 -22.31 8.97
N PHE A 517 -20.61 -21.67 7.81
CA PHE A 517 -21.24 -22.16 6.59
C PHE A 517 -20.53 -23.43 6.11
N THR A 518 -21.27 -24.47 5.79
CA THR A 518 -20.76 -25.69 5.13
C THR A 518 -21.03 -25.61 3.64
N LEU A 519 -19.99 -25.69 2.80
CA LEU A 519 -20.13 -25.75 1.34
C LEU A 519 -20.70 -27.10 0.89
N SER A 520 -21.41 -27.09 -0.24
CA SER A 520 -21.75 -28.30 -0.98
C SER A 520 -20.52 -28.89 -1.70
N THR A 521 -20.72 -29.73 -2.72
CA THR A 521 -19.66 -30.55 -3.35
C THR A 521 -18.74 -29.79 -4.32
N TYR A 522 -18.49 -28.50 -4.10
CA TYR A 522 -17.65 -27.66 -4.96
C TYR A 522 -16.56 -26.95 -4.16
N SER A 523 -15.46 -26.61 -4.83
CA SER A 523 -14.27 -26.06 -4.19
C SER A 523 -14.17 -24.54 -4.39
N PRO A 524 -13.68 -23.80 -3.37
CA PRO A 524 -13.29 -22.40 -3.50
C PRO A 524 -12.18 -22.16 -4.52
N THR A 525 -12.16 -20.98 -5.12
CA THR A 525 -11.12 -20.49 -6.05
C THR A 525 -10.47 -19.22 -5.53
N ASP A 526 -9.22 -18.98 -5.94
CA ASP A 526 -8.52 -17.73 -5.65
C ASP A 526 -9.14 -16.58 -6.45
N PHE A 527 -9.28 -15.42 -5.82
CA PHE A 527 -9.61 -14.16 -6.47
C PHE A 527 -8.71 -13.03 -5.96
N VAL A 528 -8.45 -12.06 -6.81
CA VAL A 528 -7.69 -10.85 -6.50
C VAL A 528 -8.27 -9.72 -7.35
N ASP A 529 -8.92 -8.74 -6.72
CA ASP A 529 -9.50 -7.59 -7.40
C ASP A 529 -9.09 -6.29 -6.73
N VAL A 530 -8.88 -5.26 -7.55
CA VAL A 530 -8.73 -3.88 -7.09
C VAL A 530 -10.09 -3.20 -7.13
N THR A 531 -10.53 -2.61 -6.02
CA THR A 531 -11.84 -1.93 -5.92
C THR A 531 -11.84 -0.87 -4.82
N ASP A 532 -12.58 0.21 -5.02
CA ASP A 532 -12.85 1.24 -4.00
C ASP A 532 -14.05 0.89 -3.10
N LYS A 533 -14.82 -0.16 -3.44
CA LYS A 533 -16.03 -0.55 -2.69
C LYS A 533 -15.74 -1.50 -1.54
N VAL A 534 -14.54 -2.06 -1.50
CA VAL A 534 -14.05 -2.94 -0.45
C VAL A 534 -12.69 -2.42 -0.01
N CYS A 535 -12.55 -2.15 1.27
CA CYS A 535 -11.28 -1.74 1.87
C CYS A 535 -10.78 -2.92 2.71
N PRO A 536 -9.94 -3.81 2.15
CA PRO A 536 -9.32 -4.88 2.92
C PRO A 536 -8.28 -4.32 3.90
N LYS A 537 -8.04 -5.06 4.99
CA LYS A 537 -6.87 -4.81 5.82
C LYS A 537 -5.61 -5.03 4.98
N VAL A 538 -4.64 -4.14 5.14
CA VAL A 538 -3.36 -4.24 4.43
C VAL A 538 -2.51 -5.33 5.02
N ASP A 539 -2.03 -6.23 4.17
CA ASP A 539 -0.93 -7.11 4.53
C ASP A 539 0.36 -6.27 4.66
N PRO A 540 1.05 -6.26 5.83
CA PRO A 540 2.28 -5.49 6.01
C PRO A 540 3.38 -5.80 4.98
N THR A 541 3.33 -6.97 4.32
CA THR A 541 4.26 -7.33 3.24
C THR A 541 4.18 -6.38 2.04
N VAL A 542 3.02 -5.77 1.80
CA VAL A 542 2.82 -4.79 0.72
C VAL A 542 3.71 -3.55 0.92
N TYR A 543 3.92 -3.11 2.16
CA TYR A 543 4.82 -1.98 2.45
C TYR A 543 6.29 -2.31 2.23
N LYS A 544 6.64 -3.60 2.14
CA LYS A 544 7.99 -4.07 1.84
C LYS A 544 8.23 -4.21 0.34
N THR A 545 7.30 -3.84 -0.55
CA THR A 545 7.56 -3.89 -2.01
C THR A 545 8.36 -2.69 -2.53
N VAL A 546 8.50 -1.64 -1.71
CA VAL A 546 9.31 -0.44 -1.97
C VAL A 546 10.38 -0.25 -0.88
N PRO A 547 11.50 0.44 -1.17
CA PRO A 547 12.47 0.83 -0.16
C PRO A 547 11.84 1.59 1.02
N ASN A 548 12.20 1.19 2.23
CA ASN A 548 11.87 1.87 3.48
C ASN A 548 13.10 2.55 4.09
N SER A 549 12.92 3.57 4.94
CA SER A 549 14.05 4.28 5.58
C SER A 549 14.99 3.35 6.34
N ALA A 550 14.48 2.31 7.01
CA ALA A 550 15.29 1.31 7.72
C ALA A 550 16.24 0.53 6.79
N ASP A 551 15.96 0.46 5.49
CA ASP A 551 16.76 -0.28 4.51
C ASP A 551 18.11 0.38 4.24
N VAL A 552 18.21 1.71 4.43
CA VAL A 552 19.42 2.50 4.16
C VAL A 552 20.63 1.91 4.90
N SER A 553 20.48 1.65 6.20
CA SER A 553 21.56 1.08 7.01
C SER A 553 22.08 -0.25 6.47
N LEU A 554 21.17 -1.13 6.03
CA LEU A 554 21.57 -2.44 5.51
C LEU A 554 22.24 -2.32 4.13
N GLN A 555 21.80 -1.39 3.26
CA GLN A 555 22.52 -1.08 2.02
C GLN A 555 23.96 -0.63 2.33
N VAL A 556 24.14 0.28 3.30
CA VAL A 556 25.47 0.80 3.69
C VAL A 556 26.37 -0.33 4.22
N TYR A 557 25.89 -1.17 5.14
CA TYR A 557 26.69 -2.27 5.68
C TYR A 557 27.15 -3.23 4.58
N GLN A 558 26.24 -3.64 3.71
CA GLN A 558 26.54 -4.58 2.64
C GLN A 558 27.55 -4.00 1.65
N TRP A 559 27.40 -2.72 1.28
CA TRP A 559 28.37 -2.06 0.41
C TRP A 559 29.74 -1.90 1.05
N LEU A 560 29.82 -1.62 2.36
CA LEU A 560 31.11 -1.53 3.06
C LEU A 560 31.73 -2.90 3.37
N GLY A 561 31.06 -4.01 3.02
CA GLY A 561 31.51 -5.36 3.33
C GLY A 561 31.42 -5.70 4.83
N ILE A 562 30.52 -5.04 5.56
CA ILE A 562 30.28 -5.27 6.98
C ILE A 562 29.26 -6.40 7.11
N ALA A 563 29.67 -7.51 7.72
CA ALA A 563 28.77 -8.62 8.01
C ALA A 563 27.72 -8.19 9.05
N VAL A 564 26.44 -8.49 8.77
CA VAL A 564 25.30 -8.12 9.62
C VAL A 564 24.78 -9.39 10.31
N PRO A 565 25.09 -9.60 11.60
CA PRO A 565 24.59 -10.76 12.34
C PRO A 565 23.11 -10.60 12.70
N ASP A 566 22.39 -11.72 12.76
CA ASP A 566 20.96 -11.77 13.15
C ASP A 566 20.68 -11.18 14.54
N SER A 567 21.70 -11.07 15.40
CA SER A 567 21.60 -10.46 16.73
C SER A 567 21.35 -8.95 16.67
N TRP A 568 21.67 -8.28 15.56
CA TRP A 568 21.39 -6.85 15.40
C TRP A 568 19.90 -6.55 15.21
N LYS A 569 19.10 -7.58 14.85
CA LYS A 569 17.65 -7.49 14.70
C LYS A 569 17.21 -6.28 13.87
N LEU A 570 17.89 -6.01 12.76
CA LEU A 570 17.52 -4.94 11.83
C LEU A 570 16.11 -5.17 11.27
N ASP A 571 15.36 -4.09 11.05
CA ASP A 571 14.05 -4.13 10.40
C ASP A 571 14.16 -3.97 8.88
N GLY A 572 15.22 -3.30 8.43
CA GLY A 572 15.48 -3.10 7.01
C GLY A 572 15.92 -4.36 6.27
N ARG A 573 15.79 -4.34 4.95
CA ARG A 573 16.22 -5.39 4.02
C ARG A 573 17.26 -4.90 3.03
N TYR A 574 18.08 -5.82 2.55
CA TYR A 574 19.02 -5.53 1.47
C TYR A 574 18.30 -5.60 0.13
N TRP A 575 18.47 -4.55 -0.66
CA TRP A 575 18.02 -4.47 -2.03
C TRP A 575 19.20 -4.71 -2.95
N ILE A 576 19.09 -5.79 -3.74
CA ILE A 576 20.17 -6.26 -4.61
C ILE A 576 20.13 -5.48 -5.92
N PRO A 577 21.14 -4.65 -6.23
CA PRO A 577 21.25 -4.02 -7.53
C PRO A 577 21.67 -5.05 -8.58
N ALA A 578 21.18 -4.88 -9.81
CA ALA A 578 21.74 -5.55 -10.97
C ALA A 578 22.90 -4.71 -11.51
N PHE A 579 23.95 -5.37 -12.01
CA PHE A 579 25.16 -4.71 -12.51
C PHE A 579 25.27 -4.84 -14.03
N ASN A 580 25.76 -3.80 -14.68
CA ASN A 580 26.19 -3.81 -16.06
C ASN A 580 27.71 -3.61 -16.12
N ASP A 581 28.44 -4.71 -16.32
CA ASP A 581 29.91 -4.71 -16.37
C ASP A 581 30.46 -4.46 -17.79
N LEU A 582 29.60 -4.05 -18.74
CA LEU A 582 29.93 -3.88 -20.16
C LEU A 582 30.02 -2.41 -20.62
N GLN A 583 30.13 -1.43 -19.72
CA GLN A 583 30.26 0.00 -20.07
C GLN A 583 31.63 0.60 -19.79
#